data_AF-A0A2W5XTD0-F1
#
_entry.id   AF-A0A2W5XTD0-F1
#
_cell.length_a   1.000
_cell.length_b   1.000
_cell.length_c   1.000
_cell.angle_alpha   90.00
_cell.angle_beta   90.00
_cell.angle_gamma   90.00
#
_symmetry.space_group_name_H-M   'P 1'
#
loop_
_entity.id
_entity.type
_entity.pdbx_description
1 polymer ?
#
loop_
_entity_poly.entity_id
_entity_poly.type
_entity_poly.pdbx_seq_one_letter_code
_entity_poly.pdbx_strand_id
1 'polypeptide(L)'
;MPATDILFLVERLESLVASGKKVPLTNNVVLDQAGALELIDQLRVAMPDELRQARRITEEAARITELGREEADAVIARAQEQAARMLEERELVKLAQQRAEEIIDTAASEAAEVRRGADEYAAGVLIRLEGECIKALTSIKRGIDMLDDRHRFAPVSMADLQSGGQQAGKEEQAEAATRT
;
A
#
# COMPACT_ATOMS: atom_id res chain seq x y z
N MET A 1 -20.42 67.81 -5.78
CA MET A 1 -21.42 68.41 -4.87
C MET A 1 -21.75 67.36 -3.82
N PRO A 2 -21.89 67.71 -2.54
CA PRO A 2 -22.34 66.73 -1.55
C PRO A 2 -23.69 66.19 -2.01
N ALA A 3 -23.93 64.88 -1.87
CA ALA A 3 -25.25 64.32 -2.13
C ALA A 3 -26.24 65.08 -1.26
N THR A 4 -27.14 65.83 -1.88
CA THR A 4 -28.21 66.51 -1.16
C THR A 4 -29.12 65.39 -0.66
N ASP A 5 -28.91 64.98 0.58
CA ASP A 5 -29.57 63.82 1.14
C ASP A 5 -31.09 64.03 1.03
N ILE A 6 -31.79 63.10 0.38
CA ILE A 6 -33.25 63.19 0.19
C ILE A 6 -33.91 63.42 1.55
N LEU A 7 -33.36 62.78 2.59
CA LEU A 7 -33.81 62.93 3.96
C LEU A 7 -33.72 64.39 4.43
N PHE A 8 -32.63 65.08 4.14
CA PHE A 8 -32.45 66.50 4.49
C PHE A 8 -33.45 67.41 3.75
N LEU A 9 -33.76 67.13 2.48
CA LEU A 9 -34.77 67.89 1.73
C LEU A 9 -36.19 67.64 2.26
N VAL A 10 -36.49 66.40 2.66
CA VAL A 10 -37.76 66.05 3.30
C VAL A 10 -37.89 66.72 4.66
N GLU A 11 -36.87 66.67 5.51
CA GLU A 11 -36.85 67.34 6.83
C GLU A 11 -37.03 68.86 6.70
N ARG A 12 -36.45 69.46 5.66
CA ARG A 12 -36.57 70.90 5.41
C ARG A 12 -37.96 71.27 4.89
N LEU A 13 -38.56 70.43 4.05
CA LEU A 13 -39.95 70.58 3.62
C LEU A 13 -40.91 70.41 4.80
N GLU A 14 -40.68 69.42 5.66
CA GLU A 14 -41.43 69.19 6.88
C GLU A 14 -41.34 70.39 7.83
N SER A 15 -40.15 70.96 8.02
CA SER A 15 -39.92 72.17 8.82
C SER A 15 -40.65 73.39 8.24
N LEU A 16 -40.67 73.53 6.90
CA LEU A 16 -41.40 74.58 6.22
C LEU A 16 -42.91 74.46 6.42
N VAL A 17 -43.45 73.23 6.41
CA VAL A 17 -44.86 72.97 6.74
C VAL A 17 -45.16 73.24 8.22
N ALA A 18 -44.29 72.81 9.12
CA ALA A 18 -44.47 72.97 10.57
C ALA A 18 -44.41 74.43 11.04
N SER A 19 -43.61 75.27 10.37
CA SER A 19 -43.44 76.70 10.70
C SER A 19 -44.45 77.63 10.02
N GLY A 20 -45.30 77.10 9.13
CA GLY A 20 -46.31 77.88 8.42
C GLY A 20 -47.36 78.50 9.34
N LYS A 21 -47.88 79.69 8.96
CA LYS A 21 -48.89 80.39 9.76
C LYS A 21 -50.25 79.69 9.65
N LYS A 22 -50.79 79.20 10.76
CA LYS A 22 -52.15 78.64 10.81
C LYS A 22 -53.21 79.75 10.66
N VAL A 23 -54.25 79.46 9.90
CA VAL A 23 -55.38 80.37 9.70
C VAL A 23 -56.46 80.11 10.76
N PRO A 24 -56.89 81.12 11.55
CA PRO A 24 -57.90 80.95 12.60
C PRO A 24 -59.22 80.37 12.06
N LEU A 25 -59.90 79.54 12.85
CA LEU A 25 -61.14 78.85 12.48
C LEU A 25 -61.02 77.85 11.29
N THR A 26 -59.81 77.54 10.82
CA THR A 26 -59.59 76.54 9.76
C THR A 26 -58.43 75.60 10.10
N ASN A 27 -58.35 74.46 9.41
CA ASN A 27 -57.19 73.55 9.47
C ASN A 27 -56.07 73.92 8.48
N ASN A 28 -56.15 75.10 7.85
CA ASN A 28 -55.24 75.47 6.77
C ASN A 28 -53.98 76.16 7.32
N VAL A 29 -52.85 75.90 6.65
CA VAL A 29 -51.54 76.49 6.94
C VAL A 29 -51.09 77.30 5.73
N VAL A 30 -50.67 78.54 5.95
CA VAL A 30 -50.06 79.40 4.93
C VAL A 30 -48.58 79.08 4.84
N LEU A 31 -48.15 78.68 3.64
CA LEU A 31 -46.77 78.31 3.34
C LEU A 31 -46.17 79.28 2.32
N ASP A 32 -44.86 79.46 2.38
CA ASP A 32 -44.12 80.10 1.30
C ASP A 32 -44.10 79.16 0.09
N GLN A 33 -44.85 79.54 -0.93
CA GLN A 33 -44.95 78.78 -2.17
C GLN A 33 -43.60 78.67 -2.88
N ALA A 34 -42.78 79.73 -2.85
CA ALA A 34 -41.49 79.74 -3.55
C ALA A 34 -40.51 78.73 -2.93
N GLY A 35 -40.32 78.78 -1.61
CA GLY A 35 -39.46 77.82 -0.89
C GLY A 35 -39.96 76.38 -0.97
N ALA A 36 -41.29 76.15 -0.92
CA ALA A 36 -41.84 74.80 -1.07
C ALA A 36 -41.58 74.22 -2.47
N LEU A 37 -41.79 75.01 -3.53
CA LEU A 37 -41.54 74.57 -4.90
C LEU A 37 -40.05 74.32 -5.15
N GLU A 38 -39.16 75.13 -4.57
CA GLU A 38 -37.71 74.93 -4.69
C GLU A 38 -37.27 73.59 -4.09
N LEU A 39 -37.77 73.24 -2.89
CA LEU A 39 -37.47 71.96 -2.24
C LEU A 39 -38.03 70.78 -3.04
N ILE A 40 -39.21 70.92 -3.64
CA ILE A 40 -39.81 69.90 -4.52
C ILE A 40 -38.97 69.71 -5.78
N ASP A 41 -38.48 70.77 -6.40
CA ASP A 41 -37.63 70.68 -7.59
C ASP A 41 -36.27 70.04 -7.26
N GLN A 42 -35.68 70.38 -6.12
CA GLN A 42 -34.44 69.74 -5.64
C GLN A 42 -34.66 68.23 -5.38
N LEU A 43 -35.79 67.85 -4.75
CA LEU A 43 -36.18 66.44 -4.58
C LEU A 43 -36.36 65.74 -5.93
N ARG A 44 -37.00 66.40 -6.90
CA ARG A 44 -37.25 65.85 -8.23
C ARG A 44 -35.96 65.58 -9.01
N VAL A 45 -34.94 66.39 -8.78
CA VAL A 45 -33.62 66.22 -9.41
C VAL A 45 -32.81 65.13 -8.70
N ALA A 46 -32.83 65.07 -7.37
CA ALA A 46 -32.08 64.07 -6.61
C ALA A 46 -32.69 62.66 -6.75
N MET A 47 -33.95 62.48 -6.33
CA MET A 47 -34.61 61.17 -6.17
C MET A 47 -34.39 60.10 -7.25
N PRO A 48 -34.40 60.43 -8.57
CA PRO A 48 -34.18 59.43 -9.61
C PRO A 48 -32.81 58.76 -9.53
N ASP A 49 -31.79 59.43 -9.02
CA ASP A 49 -30.42 58.94 -8.95
C ASP A 49 -30.27 57.96 -7.78
N GLU A 50 -30.76 58.32 -6.59
CA GLU A 50 -30.75 57.42 -5.43
C GLU A 50 -31.62 56.18 -5.68
N LEU A 51 -32.79 56.32 -6.31
CA LEU A 51 -33.64 55.17 -6.63
C LEU A 51 -32.96 54.23 -7.63
N ARG A 52 -32.26 54.78 -8.64
CA ARG A 52 -31.46 53.97 -9.58
C ARG A 52 -30.32 53.26 -8.86
N GLN A 53 -29.62 53.95 -7.97
CA GLN A 53 -28.53 53.36 -7.19
C GLN A 53 -29.03 52.24 -6.29
N ALA A 54 -30.14 52.45 -5.57
CA ALA A 54 -30.74 51.42 -4.72
C ALA A 54 -31.12 50.17 -5.52
N ARG A 55 -31.76 50.33 -6.69
CA ARG A 55 -32.09 49.21 -7.58
C ARG A 55 -30.85 48.46 -8.05
N ARG A 56 -29.80 49.18 -8.47
CA ARG A 56 -28.54 48.57 -8.87
C ARG A 56 -27.91 47.77 -7.75
N ILE A 57 -27.90 48.29 -6.52
CA ILE A 57 -27.38 47.56 -5.35
C ILE A 57 -28.18 46.28 -5.11
N THR A 58 -29.51 46.33 -5.20
CA THR A 58 -30.34 45.13 -5.00
C THR A 58 -30.14 44.08 -6.09
N GLU A 59 -29.99 44.50 -7.34
CA GLU A 59 -29.70 43.60 -8.47
C GLU A 59 -28.30 42.98 -8.35
N GLU A 60 -27.31 43.78 -7.93
CA GLU A 60 -25.94 43.33 -7.68
C GLU A 60 -25.89 42.30 -6.56
N ALA A 61 -26.56 42.58 -5.43
CA ALA A 61 -26.63 41.69 -4.29
C ALA A 61 -27.31 40.36 -4.64
N ALA A 62 -28.40 40.41 -5.41
CA ALA A 62 -29.06 39.20 -5.91
C ALA A 62 -28.13 38.37 -6.79
N ARG A 63 -27.40 39.02 -7.71
CA ARG A 63 -26.44 38.34 -8.60
C ARG A 63 -25.29 37.69 -7.84
N ILE A 64 -24.71 38.40 -6.87
CA ILE A 64 -23.63 37.86 -6.01
C ILE A 64 -24.15 36.66 -5.22
N THR A 65 -25.37 36.74 -4.70
CA THR A 65 -25.98 35.64 -3.94
C THR A 65 -26.17 34.41 -4.82
N GLU A 66 -26.63 34.59 -6.05
CA GLU A 66 -26.81 33.49 -6.98
C GLU A 66 -25.48 32.86 -7.39
N LEU A 67 -24.50 33.66 -7.77
CA LEU A 67 -23.15 33.17 -8.07
C LEU A 67 -22.55 32.41 -6.88
N GLY A 68 -22.70 32.92 -5.67
CA GLY A 68 -22.23 32.25 -4.46
C GLY A 68 -22.91 30.91 -4.20
N ARG A 69 -24.19 30.76 -4.57
CA ARG A 69 -24.90 29.48 -4.50
C ARG A 69 -24.37 28.50 -5.54
N GLU A 70 -24.23 28.93 -6.80
CA GLU A 70 -23.69 28.10 -7.87
C GLU A 70 -22.27 27.60 -7.54
N GLU A 71 -21.40 28.49 -7.02
CA GLU A 71 -20.06 28.12 -6.59
C GLU A 71 -20.07 27.13 -5.40
N ALA A 72 -20.94 27.36 -4.41
CA ALA A 72 -21.08 26.46 -3.28
C ALA A 72 -21.52 25.06 -3.73
N ASP A 73 -22.53 24.98 -4.60
CA ASP A 73 -23.01 23.72 -5.16
C ASP A 73 -21.91 23.02 -5.98
N ALA A 74 -21.14 23.77 -6.77
CA ALA A 74 -20.01 23.24 -7.53
C ALA A 74 -18.87 22.73 -6.63
N VAL A 75 -18.63 23.36 -5.48
CA VAL A 75 -17.64 22.90 -4.49
C VAL A 75 -18.12 21.63 -3.82
N ILE A 76 -19.39 21.57 -3.42
CA ILE A 76 -19.98 20.38 -2.79
C ILE A 76 -19.93 19.19 -3.75
N ALA A 77 -20.31 19.38 -5.03
CA ALA A 77 -20.28 18.34 -6.03
C ALA A 77 -18.86 17.78 -6.24
N ARG A 78 -17.85 18.65 -6.35
CA ARG A 78 -16.43 18.24 -6.47
C ARG A 78 -15.94 17.50 -5.23
N ALA A 79 -16.32 17.96 -4.04
CA ALA A 79 -15.95 17.29 -2.78
C ALA A 79 -16.55 15.88 -2.69
N GLN A 80 -17.82 15.72 -3.11
CA GLN A 80 -18.48 14.41 -3.15
C GLN A 80 -17.82 13.46 -4.15
N GLU A 81 -17.48 13.94 -5.35
CA GLU A 81 -16.78 13.14 -6.36
C GLU A 81 -15.40 12.69 -5.86
N GLN A 82 -14.64 13.60 -5.25
CA GLN A 82 -13.34 13.26 -4.67
C GLN A 82 -13.46 12.23 -3.54
N ALA A 83 -14.46 12.39 -2.66
CA ALA A 83 -14.71 11.44 -1.59
C ALA A 83 -15.05 10.04 -2.12
N ALA A 84 -15.87 9.96 -3.18
CA ALA A 84 -16.20 8.70 -3.84
C ALA A 84 -14.95 8.02 -4.42
N ARG A 85 -14.11 8.77 -5.16
CA ARG A 85 -12.85 8.26 -5.72
C ARG A 85 -11.90 7.75 -4.63
N MET A 86 -11.73 8.49 -3.53
CA MET A 86 -10.88 8.07 -2.43
C MET A 86 -11.38 6.78 -1.76
N LEU A 87 -12.70 6.60 -1.66
CA LEU A 87 -13.28 5.37 -1.12
C LEU A 87 -13.04 4.18 -2.05
N GLU A 88 -13.25 4.36 -3.36
CA GLU A 88 -12.94 3.34 -4.38
C GLU A 88 -11.47 2.94 -4.37
N GLU A 89 -10.55 3.91 -4.34
CA GLU A 89 -9.11 3.67 -4.23
C GLU A 89 -8.76 2.90 -2.95
N ARG A 90 -9.36 3.25 -1.81
CA ARG A 90 -9.12 2.56 -0.55
C ARG A 90 -9.61 1.11 -0.57
N GLU A 91 -10.78 0.85 -1.14
CA GLU A 91 -11.29 -0.51 -1.28
C GLU A 91 -10.42 -1.34 -2.25
N LEU A 92 -9.94 -0.74 -3.34
CA LEU A 92 -9.02 -1.38 -4.26
C LEU A 92 -7.69 -1.73 -3.59
N VAL A 93 -7.11 -0.82 -2.81
CA VAL A 93 -5.87 -1.07 -2.05
C VAL A 93 -6.08 -2.17 -1.01
N LYS A 94 -7.21 -2.18 -0.31
CA LYS A 94 -7.54 -3.21 0.67
C LYS A 94 -7.68 -4.59 0.01
N LEU A 95 -8.37 -4.67 -1.13
CA LEU A 95 -8.50 -5.91 -1.89
C LEU A 95 -7.14 -6.40 -2.41
N ALA A 96 -6.31 -5.48 -2.92
CA ALA A 96 -4.97 -5.81 -3.38
C ALA A 96 -4.09 -6.37 -2.24
N GLN A 97 -4.19 -5.78 -1.03
CA GLN A 97 -3.48 -6.26 0.15
C GLN A 97 -3.94 -7.66 0.57
N GLN A 98 -5.26 -7.90 0.62
CA GLN A 98 -5.81 -9.23 0.91
C GLN A 98 -5.32 -10.27 -0.12
N ARG A 99 -5.33 -9.91 -1.41
CA ARG A 99 -4.84 -10.80 -2.45
C ARG A 99 -3.35 -11.07 -2.35
N ALA A 100 -2.56 -10.08 -1.96
CA ALA A 100 -1.12 -10.24 -1.72
C ALA A 100 -0.86 -11.22 -0.56
N GLU A 101 -1.61 -11.09 0.54
CA GLU A 101 -1.54 -12.00 1.69
C GLU A 101 -1.89 -13.44 1.28
N GLU A 102 -2.98 -13.65 0.53
CA GLU A 102 -3.34 -14.97 0.00
C GLU A 102 -2.24 -15.59 -0.87
N ILE A 103 -1.59 -14.79 -1.72
CA ILE A 103 -0.48 -15.25 -2.58
C ILE A 103 0.71 -15.66 -1.73
N ILE A 104 1.06 -14.88 -0.70
CA ILE A 104 2.17 -15.18 0.21
C ILE A 104 1.89 -16.47 0.97
N ASP A 105 0.69 -16.63 1.52
CA ASP A 105 0.30 -17.84 2.26
C ASP A 105 0.31 -19.08 1.37
N THR A 106 -0.21 -18.96 0.15
CA THR A 106 -0.19 -20.05 -0.85
C THR A 106 1.24 -20.42 -1.20
N ALA A 107 2.10 -19.44 -1.51
CA ALA A 107 3.50 -19.68 -1.84
C ALA A 107 4.28 -20.29 -0.66
N ALA A 108 3.99 -19.88 0.58
CA ALA A 108 4.60 -20.45 1.78
C ALA A 108 4.20 -21.92 1.97
N SER A 109 2.92 -22.25 1.76
CA SER A 109 2.41 -23.62 1.83
C SER A 109 3.03 -24.50 0.73
N GLU A 110 3.05 -24.03 -0.51
CA GLU A 110 3.66 -24.76 -1.63
C GLU A 110 5.15 -24.99 -1.38
N ALA A 111 5.88 -23.98 -0.90
CA ALA A 111 7.29 -24.11 -0.58
C ALA A 111 7.54 -25.13 0.55
N ALA A 112 6.65 -25.20 1.55
CA ALA A 112 6.73 -26.21 2.60
C ALA A 112 6.52 -27.63 2.05
N GLU A 113 5.54 -27.81 1.18
CA GLU A 113 5.28 -29.10 0.53
C GLU A 113 6.43 -29.55 -0.38
N VAL A 114 7.00 -28.63 -1.15
CA VAL A 114 8.18 -28.91 -1.99
C VAL A 114 9.37 -29.34 -1.12
N ARG A 115 9.65 -28.63 -0.02
CA ARG A 115 10.74 -29.01 0.91
C ARG A 115 10.49 -30.39 1.49
N ARG A 116 9.29 -30.66 1.97
CA ARG A 116 8.91 -31.97 2.53
C ARG A 116 9.10 -33.08 1.49
N GLY A 117 8.62 -32.89 0.27
CA GLY A 117 8.80 -33.87 -0.81
C GLY A 117 10.27 -34.08 -1.19
N ALA A 118 11.09 -33.03 -1.17
CA ALA A 118 12.53 -33.13 -1.41
C ALA A 118 13.25 -33.92 -0.31
N ASP A 119 12.90 -33.67 0.96
CA ASP A 119 13.45 -34.40 2.11
C ASP A 119 13.07 -35.88 2.08
N GLU A 120 11.79 -36.18 1.78
CA GLU A 120 11.30 -37.56 1.61
C GLU A 120 12.03 -38.28 0.47
N TYR A 121 12.22 -37.60 -0.66
CA TYR A 121 12.97 -38.16 -1.78
C TYR A 121 14.43 -38.42 -1.41
N ALA A 122 15.10 -37.46 -0.78
CA ALA A 122 16.50 -37.59 -0.34
C ALA A 122 16.66 -38.76 0.64
N ALA A 123 15.77 -38.89 1.62
CA ALA A 123 15.75 -40.02 2.55
C ALA A 123 15.60 -41.36 1.80
N GLY A 124 14.68 -41.44 0.84
CA GLY A 124 14.50 -42.64 0.03
C GLY A 124 15.72 -43.03 -0.81
N VAL A 125 16.45 -42.05 -1.34
CA VAL A 125 17.72 -42.27 -2.04
C VAL A 125 18.79 -42.79 -1.08
N LEU A 126 18.94 -42.15 0.09
CA LEU A 126 19.93 -42.53 1.09
C LEU A 126 19.71 -43.96 1.62
N ILE A 127 18.47 -44.35 1.91
CA ILE A 127 18.13 -45.71 2.34
C ILE A 127 18.50 -46.75 1.27
N ARG A 128 18.25 -46.43 -0.01
CA ARG A 128 18.57 -47.33 -1.13
C ARG A 128 20.08 -47.50 -1.27
N LEU A 129 20.83 -46.40 -1.19
CA LEU A 129 22.29 -46.40 -1.24
C LEU A 129 22.89 -47.18 -0.05
N GLU A 130 22.35 -47.02 1.15
CA GLU A 130 22.73 -47.80 2.33
C GLU A 130 22.59 -49.31 2.06
N GLY A 131 21.45 -49.73 1.51
CA GLY A 131 21.21 -51.13 1.14
C GLY A 131 22.20 -51.67 0.12
N GLU A 132 22.60 -50.85 -0.87
CA GLU A 132 23.63 -51.20 -1.85
C GLU A 132 25.01 -51.34 -1.20
N CYS A 133 25.39 -50.40 -0.33
CA CYS A 133 26.63 -50.46 0.44
C CYS A 133 26.70 -51.71 1.32
N ILE A 134 25.61 -52.09 2.01
CA ILE A 134 25.54 -53.32 2.82
C ILE A 134 25.78 -54.56 1.96
N LYS A 135 25.16 -54.63 0.77
CA LYS A 135 25.37 -55.75 -0.17
C LYS A 135 26.82 -55.81 -0.65
N ALA A 136 27.40 -54.67 -1.02
CA ALA A 136 28.79 -54.57 -1.43
C ALA A 136 29.75 -55.02 -0.32
N LEU A 137 29.58 -54.52 0.91
CA LEU A 137 30.36 -54.91 2.09
C LEU A 137 30.23 -56.41 2.38
N THR A 138 29.03 -56.98 2.25
CA THR A 138 28.81 -58.42 2.45
C THR A 138 29.50 -59.26 1.37
N SER A 139 29.57 -58.77 0.13
CA SER A 139 30.33 -59.42 -0.94
C SER A 139 31.83 -59.36 -0.68
N ILE A 140 32.34 -58.22 -0.21
CA ILE A 140 33.76 -58.05 0.16
C ILE A 140 34.13 -58.99 1.31
N LYS A 141 33.33 -59.04 2.39
CA LYS A 141 33.55 -59.96 3.52
C LYS A 141 33.61 -61.41 3.07
N ARG A 142 32.64 -61.87 2.28
CA ARG A 142 32.67 -63.23 1.71
C ARG A 142 33.92 -63.48 0.88
N GLY A 143 34.35 -62.50 0.08
CA GLY A 143 35.59 -62.60 -0.70
C GLY A 143 36.85 -62.73 0.18
N ILE A 144 36.90 -62.02 1.31
CA ILE A 144 37.98 -62.12 2.30
C ILE A 144 37.96 -63.50 2.96
N ASP A 145 36.81 -63.96 3.46
CA ASP A 145 36.67 -65.27 4.11
C ASP A 145 37.11 -66.41 3.17
N MET A 146 36.74 -66.36 1.88
CA MET A 146 37.19 -67.34 0.88
C MET A 146 38.70 -67.30 0.59
N LEU A 147 39.37 -66.16 0.79
CA LEU A 147 40.82 -66.04 0.66
C LEU A 147 41.54 -66.53 1.91
N ASP A 148 40.96 -66.30 3.09
CA ASP A 148 41.49 -66.77 4.37
C ASP A 148 41.38 -68.30 4.48
N ASP A 149 40.23 -68.87 4.12
CA ASP A 149 40.05 -70.33 4.03
C ASP A 149 41.04 -70.97 3.04
N ARG A 150 41.31 -70.32 1.89
CA ARG A 150 42.32 -70.81 0.93
C ARG A 150 43.74 -70.81 1.51
N HIS A 151 44.11 -69.82 2.32
CA HIS A 151 45.40 -69.84 3.02
C HIS A 151 45.43 -70.91 4.11
N ARG A 152 44.31 -71.12 4.83
CA ARG A 152 44.20 -72.12 5.89
C ARG A 152 44.24 -73.57 5.38
N PHE A 153 43.76 -73.82 4.15
CA PHE A 153 43.77 -75.13 3.50
C PHE A 153 44.78 -75.25 2.35
N ALA A 154 45.77 -74.36 2.27
CA ALA A 154 46.88 -74.53 1.32
C ALA A 154 47.55 -75.89 1.60
N PRO A 155 47.56 -76.84 0.64
CA PRO A 155 48.24 -78.11 0.84
C PRO A 155 49.72 -77.80 1.09
N VAL A 156 50.26 -78.32 2.19
CA VAL A 156 51.70 -78.27 2.48
C VAL A 156 52.45 -78.62 1.19
N SER A 157 53.26 -77.67 0.73
CA SER A 157 54.01 -77.83 -0.51
C SER A 157 54.88 -79.08 -0.40
N MET A 158 54.82 -79.95 -1.41
CA MET A 158 55.72 -81.12 -1.53
C MET A 158 57.20 -80.73 -1.58
N ALA A 159 57.53 -79.44 -1.72
CA ALA A 159 58.89 -78.93 -1.57
C ALA A 159 59.42 -79.01 -0.12
N ASP A 160 58.54 -78.97 0.89
CA ASP A 160 58.95 -79.02 2.30
C ASP A 160 59.23 -80.46 2.78
N LEU A 161 58.73 -81.47 2.07
CA LEU A 161 59.01 -82.89 2.37
C LEU A 161 60.36 -83.37 1.81
N GLN A 162 60.95 -82.67 0.83
CA GLN A 162 62.24 -83.07 0.23
C GLN A 162 63.46 -82.47 0.96
N SER A 163 63.31 -81.40 1.74
CA SER A 163 64.44 -80.80 2.47
C SER A 163 64.83 -81.58 3.73
N GLY A 164 63.89 -82.31 4.35
CA GLY A 164 64.16 -83.15 5.52
C GLY A 164 64.93 -84.46 5.23
N GLY A 165 64.88 -84.96 3.99
CA GLY A 165 65.55 -86.22 3.60
C GLY A 165 67.04 -86.06 3.22
N GLN A 166 67.49 -84.84 2.91
CA GLN A 166 68.83 -84.60 2.35
C GLN A 166 69.88 -84.13 3.37
N GLN A 167 69.48 -83.94 4.63
CA GLN A 167 70.41 -83.75 5.76
C GLN A 167 70.88 -85.08 6.37
N ALA A 168 70.07 -86.13 6.38
CA ALA A 168 70.47 -87.44 6.92
C ALA A 168 71.57 -88.14 6.09
N GLY A 169 71.58 -87.97 4.75
CA GLY A 169 72.58 -88.59 3.88
C GLY A 169 73.93 -87.87 3.79
N LYS A 170 74.05 -86.64 4.32
CA LYS A 170 75.30 -85.87 4.30
C LYS A 170 76.16 -86.06 5.55
N GLU A 171 75.60 -86.52 6.66
CA GLU A 171 76.39 -86.89 7.85
C GLU A 171 77.06 -88.26 7.70
N GLU A 172 76.41 -89.23 7.04
CA GLU A 172 76.97 -90.58 6.85
C GLU A 172 78.14 -90.63 5.82
N GLN A 173 78.21 -89.67 4.89
CA GLN A 173 79.29 -89.58 3.90
C GLN A 173 80.52 -88.78 4.37
N ALA A 174 80.41 -88.01 5.46
CA ALA A 174 81.54 -87.31 6.06
C ALA A 174 82.40 -88.24 6.95
N GLU A 175 81.80 -89.29 7.53
CA GLU A 175 82.49 -90.22 8.44
C GLU A 175 83.34 -91.28 7.69
N ALA A 176 83.02 -91.59 6.42
CA ALA A 176 83.77 -92.56 5.61
C ALA A 176 85.06 -92.02 4.96
N ALA A 177 85.23 -90.69 4.85
CA ALA A 177 86.38 -90.07 4.19
C ALA A 177 87.59 -89.81 5.13
N THR A 178 87.51 -90.21 6.40
CA THR A 178 88.58 -90.00 7.40
C THR A 178 89.41 -91.28 7.68
N ARG A 179 89.22 -92.36 6.91
CA ARG A 179 90.04 -93.58 6.98
C ARG A 179 90.50 -94.04 5.59
N THR A 180 91.51 -93.40 5.03
CA THR A 180 92.58 -93.94 4.14
C THR A 180 93.60 -92.83 3.94
#